data_AF-A0A0X3VIX2-F1
#
_entry.id   AF-A0A0X3VIX2-F1
#
_cell.length_a   1.000
_cell.length_b   1.000
_cell.length_c   1.000
_cell.angle_alpha   90.00
_cell.angle_beta   90.00
_cell.angle_gamma   90.00
#
_symmetry.space_group_name_H-M   'P 1'
#
loop_
_entity.id
_entity.type
_entity.pdbx_description
1 polymer ?
#
loop_
_entity_poly.entity_id
_entity_poly.type
_entity_poly.pdbx_seq_one_letter_code
_entity_poly.pdbx_strand_id
1 'polypeptide(L)'
;MPSDEWYRPEYKGREDELISSQEILDRTGYTRGALNTWKKRHADMPKVVCVKWRSPDSMEGRGHGAFDRYWVRSEMEPFLEKRLELARVYRKPEDRDERYHIVSARIREDEMRIKWIIARETNLKDELGRLRRERELLQDRSVDDRRFLTAYERERNRSTEN
;
A
#
# COMPACT_ATOMS: atom_id res chain seq x y z
N MET A 1 20.23 2.40 -1.69
CA MET A 1 19.42 3.60 -1.97
C MET A 1 18.49 3.29 -3.13
N PRO A 2 17.23 3.74 -3.12
CA PRO A 2 16.41 3.63 -4.30
C PRO A 2 17.02 4.51 -5.40
N SER A 3 17.43 3.89 -6.50
CA SER A 3 17.95 4.56 -7.68
C SER A 3 16.84 4.65 -8.71
N ASP A 4 16.75 5.79 -9.40
CA ASP A 4 15.93 5.89 -10.60
C ASP A 4 16.44 4.91 -11.65
N GLU A 5 15.51 4.20 -12.28
CA GLU A 5 15.79 3.23 -13.33
C GLU A 5 15.38 3.85 -14.67
N TRP A 6 16.36 4.07 -15.55
CA TRP A 6 16.15 4.66 -16.88
C TRP A 6 16.27 3.57 -17.95
N TYR A 7 15.19 3.33 -18.68
CA TYR A 7 15.16 2.41 -19.81
C TYR A 7 15.49 3.10 -21.14
N ARG A 8 15.29 4.41 -21.19
CA ARG A 8 15.63 5.28 -22.33
C ARG A 8 16.49 6.45 -21.85
N PRO A 9 17.83 6.26 -21.77
CA PRO A 9 18.73 7.24 -21.17
C PRO A 9 18.81 8.55 -21.96
N GLU A 10 18.39 8.58 -23.23
CA GLU A 10 18.34 9.79 -24.06
C GLU A 10 17.36 10.86 -23.55
N TYR A 11 16.45 10.49 -22.63
CA TYR A 11 15.54 11.43 -21.95
C TYR A 11 16.01 11.83 -20.54
N LYS A 12 17.17 11.34 -20.11
CA LYS A 12 17.73 11.74 -18.81
C LYS A 12 18.12 13.21 -18.85
N GLY A 13 17.50 14.03 -18.00
CA GLY A 13 17.65 15.49 -18.01
C GLY A 13 16.66 16.24 -18.92
N ARG A 14 15.74 15.54 -19.59
CA ARG A 14 14.64 16.08 -20.41
C ARG A 14 13.28 15.64 -19.85
N GLU A 15 13.10 15.88 -18.56
CA GLU A 15 11.97 15.34 -17.79
C GLU A 15 10.65 16.06 -18.07
N ASP A 16 10.75 17.30 -18.56
CA ASP A 16 9.65 18.12 -19.07
C ASP A 16 8.94 17.47 -20.28
N GLU A 17 9.67 16.68 -21.06
CA GLU A 17 9.13 15.90 -22.18
C GLU A 17 8.44 14.61 -21.74
N LEU A 18 8.45 14.31 -20.43
CA LEU A 18 7.87 13.10 -19.89
C LEU A 18 6.50 13.38 -19.27
N ILE A 19 5.67 12.34 -19.24
CA ILE A 19 4.39 12.33 -18.54
C ILE A 19 4.41 11.21 -17.49
N SER A 20 4.06 11.56 -16.25
CA SER A 20 4.04 10.60 -15.13
C SER A 20 2.76 9.77 -15.12
N SER A 21 2.79 8.61 -14.45
CA SER A 21 1.58 7.81 -14.28
C SER A 21 0.50 8.58 -13.52
N GLN A 22 0.88 9.39 -12.53
CA GLN A 22 -0.06 10.21 -11.78
C GLN A 22 -0.73 11.25 -12.68
N GLU A 23 0.05 11.98 -13.48
CA GLU A 23 -0.48 12.98 -14.41
C GLU A 23 -1.44 12.36 -15.43
N ILE A 24 -1.17 11.16 -15.92
CA ILE A 24 -2.09 10.45 -16.82
C ILE A 24 -3.42 10.16 -16.12
N LEU A 25 -3.40 9.70 -14.88
CA LEU A 25 -4.61 9.39 -14.12
C LEU A 25 -5.44 10.65 -13.87
N ASP A 26 -4.79 11.75 -13.50
CA ASP A 26 -5.45 13.03 -13.22
C ASP A 26 -6.10 13.60 -14.50
N ARG A 27 -5.40 13.53 -15.64
CA ARG A 27 -5.91 14.02 -16.93
C ARG A 27 -7.06 13.17 -17.48
N THR A 28 -7.01 11.86 -17.27
CA THR A 28 -7.94 10.92 -17.95
C THR A 28 -9.04 10.37 -17.06
N GLY A 29 -8.90 10.47 -15.74
CA GLY A 29 -9.80 9.87 -14.75
C GLY A 29 -9.77 8.34 -14.72
N TYR A 30 -8.82 7.71 -15.42
CA TYR A 30 -8.62 6.26 -15.33
C TYR A 30 -7.88 5.88 -14.05
N THR A 31 -7.87 4.58 -13.73
CA THR A 31 -7.20 4.05 -12.53
C THR A 31 -5.83 3.46 -12.86
N ARG A 32 -4.95 3.32 -11.87
CA ARG A 32 -3.65 2.61 -12.02
C ARG A 32 -3.84 1.18 -12.56
N GLY A 33 -4.95 0.53 -12.21
CA GLY A 33 -5.33 -0.78 -12.74
C GLY A 33 -5.61 -0.74 -14.26
N ALA A 34 -6.26 0.32 -14.75
CA ALA A 34 -6.48 0.52 -16.19
C ALA A 34 -5.15 0.69 -16.93
N LEU A 35 -4.23 1.52 -16.42
CA LEU A 35 -2.88 1.67 -16.99
C LEU A 35 -2.12 0.34 -17.06
N ASN A 36 -2.14 -0.45 -15.97
CA ASN A 36 -1.51 -1.77 -15.96
C ASN A 36 -2.19 -2.75 -16.94
N THR A 37 -3.50 -2.65 -17.11
CA THR A 37 -4.25 -3.46 -18.08
C THR A 37 -3.90 -3.07 -19.51
N TRP A 38 -3.78 -1.78 -19.81
CA TRP A 38 -3.36 -1.30 -21.13
C TRP A 38 -1.97 -1.82 -21.48
N LYS A 39 -1.01 -1.75 -20.55
CA LYS A 39 0.33 -2.30 -20.76
C LYS A 39 0.32 -3.78 -21.14
N LYS A 40 -0.66 -4.55 -20.67
CA LYS A 40 -0.82 -5.99 -20.98
C LYS A 40 -1.60 -6.25 -22.27
N ARG A 41 -2.59 -5.41 -22.59
CA ARG A 41 -3.58 -5.69 -23.65
C ARG A 41 -3.40 -4.86 -24.92
N HIS A 42 -2.58 -3.82 -24.87
CA HIS A 42 -2.45 -2.86 -25.96
C HIS A 42 -0.98 -2.78 -26.38
N ALA A 43 -0.67 -3.45 -27.48
CA ALA A 43 0.67 -3.45 -28.07
C ALA A 43 1.07 -2.06 -28.60
N ASP A 44 0.09 -1.20 -28.90
CA ASP A 44 0.28 0.19 -29.30
C ASP A 44 0.56 1.14 -28.13
N MET A 45 0.57 0.66 -26.88
CA MET A 45 0.93 1.48 -25.73
C MET A 45 2.45 1.80 -25.74
N PRO A 46 2.84 3.09 -25.63
CA PRO A 46 4.25 3.47 -25.54
C PRO A 46 4.98 2.79 -24.37
N LYS A 47 6.28 2.55 -24.58
CA LYS A 47 7.14 1.92 -23.59
C LYS A 47 7.48 2.93 -22.48
N VAL A 48 7.64 2.41 -21.27
CA VAL A 48 8.08 3.20 -20.11
C VAL A 48 9.50 3.70 -20.38
N VAL A 49 9.73 4.99 -20.14
CA VAL A 49 11.03 5.68 -20.28
C VAL A 49 11.86 5.48 -19.02
N CYS A 50 11.29 5.74 -17.85
CA CYS A 50 11.96 5.57 -16.58
C CYS A 50 10.97 5.28 -15.46
N VAL A 51 11.52 4.74 -14.37
CA VAL A 51 10.84 4.49 -13.11
C VAL A 51 11.59 5.27 -12.06
N LYS A 52 10.90 6.22 -11.42
CA LYS A 52 11.49 7.06 -10.37
C LYS A 52 10.91 6.73 -9.02
N TRP A 53 11.73 6.85 -7.99
CA TRP A 53 11.23 6.74 -6.63
C TRP A 53 10.37 7.95 -6.28
N ARG A 54 9.20 7.71 -5.68
CA ARG A 54 8.40 8.81 -5.12
C ARG A 54 9.04 9.26 -3.82
N SER A 55 9.30 10.56 -3.68
CA SER A 55 9.77 11.13 -2.41
C SER A 55 8.69 10.89 -1.34
N PRO A 56 9.06 10.43 -0.13
CA PRO A 56 8.11 10.18 0.97
C PRO A 56 7.36 11.44 1.42
N ASP A 57 7.85 12.64 1.07
CA ASP A 57 7.19 13.92 1.33
C ASP A 57 6.00 14.22 0.40
N SER A 58 5.77 13.43 -0.67
CA SER A 58 4.50 13.47 -1.38
C SER A 58 3.44 12.73 -0.55
N MET A 59 3.05 13.35 0.56
CA MET A 59 2.01 12.89 1.47
C MET A 59 0.67 12.82 0.74
N GLU A 60 0.34 11.66 0.21
CA GLU A 60 -1.04 11.17 0.15
C GLU A 60 -1.03 9.65 -0.06
N GLY A 61 -1.05 8.94 1.07
CA GLY A 61 -1.82 7.71 1.26
C GLY A 61 -1.61 6.51 0.31
N ARG A 62 -1.05 5.45 0.90
CA ARG A 62 -1.36 4.03 0.67
C ARG A 62 -0.83 3.35 -0.61
N GLY A 63 0.08 2.40 -0.40
CA GLY A 63 0.28 1.25 -1.28
C GLY A 63 1.75 0.87 -1.44
N HIS A 64 2.07 -0.40 -1.16
CA HIS A 64 3.38 -1.00 -1.46
C HIS A 64 3.73 -0.81 -2.95
N GLY A 65 4.75 0.01 -3.24
CA GLY A 65 5.24 0.30 -4.59
C GLY A 65 5.50 1.79 -4.79
N ALA A 66 6.51 2.34 -4.10
CA ALA A 66 6.85 3.76 -4.07
C ALA A 66 7.55 4.25 -5.36
N PHE A 67 7.05 3.88 -6.52
CA PHE A 67 7.64 4.25 -7.80
C PHE A 67 6.61 4.85 -8.74
N ASP A 68 6.96 5.96 -9.38
CA ASP A 68 6.23 6.51 -10.51
C ASP A 68 6.87 6.07 -11.82
N ARG A 69 6.04 5.81 -12.83
CA ARG A 69 6.48 5.43 -14.17
C ARG A 69 6.27 6.62 -15.10
N TYR A 70 7.22 6.81 -16.01
CA TYR A 70 7.20 7.91 -16.95
C TYR A 70 7.20 7.38 -18.38
N TRP A 71 6.51 8.11 -19.26
CA TRP A 71 6.47 7.87 -20.70
C TRP A 71 6.84 9.15 -21.43
N VAL A 72 7.30 9.02 -22.69
CA VAL A 72 7.48 10.20 -23.54
C VAL A 72 6.09 10.79 -23.82
N ARG A 73 5.92 12.08 -23.50
CA ARG A 73 4.63 12.77 -23.62
C ARG A 73 4.10 12.72 -25.05
N SER A 74 4.94 13.05 -26.03
CA SER A 74 4.58 13.05 -27.45
C SER A 74 4.18 11.67 -28.00
N GLU A 75 4.68 10.58 -27.42
CA GLU A 75 4.28 9.23 -27.79
C GLU A 75 2.98 8.82 -27.07
N MET A 76 2.82 9.24 -25.82
CA MET A 76 1.70 8.83 -24.95
C MET A 76 0.42 9.62 -25.21
N GLU A 77 0.51 10.90 -25.57
CA GLU A 77 -0.67 11.74 -25.81
C GLU A 77 -1.57 11.21 -26.93
N PRO A 78 -1.08 10.84 -28.13
CA PRO A 78 -1.93 10.26 -29.18
C PRO A 78 -2.61 8.95 -28.75
N PHE A 79 -1.90 8.12 -27.97
CA PHE A 79 -2.49 6.89 -27.42
C PHE A 79 -3.64 7.20 -26.44
N LEU A 80 -3.46 8.20 -25.57
CA LEU A 80 -4.47 8.63 -24.61
C LEU A 80 -5.68 9.28 -25.29
N GLU A 81 -5.45 10.13 -26.29
CA GLU A 81 -6.51 10.77 -27.07
C GLU A 81 -7.41 9.74 -27.73
N LYS A 82 -6.84 8.78 -28.47
CA LYS A 82 -7.58 7.67 -29.07
C LYS A 82 -8.44 6.92 -28.05
N ARG A 83 -7.93 6.71 -26.83
CA ARG A 83 -8.68 6.01 -25.76
C ARG A 83 -9.80 6.88 -25.18
N LEU A 84 -9.55 8.17 -24.99
CA LEU A 84 -10.57 9.11 -24.55
C LEU A 84 -11.67 9.29 -25.59
N GLU A 85 -11.33 9.31 -26.87
CA GLU A 85 -12.29 9.36 -27.98
C GLU A 85 -13.14 8.11 -28.04
N LEU A 86 -12.55 6.91 -27.98
CA LEU A 86 -13.30 5.65 -27.89
C LEU A 86 -14.22 5.67 -26.65
N ALA A 87 -13.71 6.13 -25.50
CA ALA A 87 -14.51 6.26 -24.30
C ALA A 87 -15.63 7.31 -24.42
N ARG A 88 -15.48 8.34 -25.26
CA ARG A 88 -16.54 9.31 -25.56
C ARG A 88 -17.59 8.70 -26.48
N VAL A 89 -17.18 8.01 -27.54
CA VAL A 89 -18.06 7.37 -28.52
C VAL A 89 -18.89 6.25 -27.88
N TYR A 90 -18.30 5.51 -26.94
CA TYR A 90 -18.97 4.41 -26.23
C TYR A 90 -19.57 4.79 -24.87
N ARG A 91 -19.53 6.05 -24.43
CA ARG A 91 -20.22 6.48 -23.20
C ARG A 91 -21.67 6.84 -23.54
N LYS A 92 -22.58 5.88 -23.42
CA LYS A 92 -24.00 6.24 -23.37
C LYS A 92 -24.27 6.94 -22.02
N PRO A 93 -25.17 7.92 -21.96
CA PRO A 93 -25.60 8.53 -20.69
C PRO A 93 -26.06 7.47 -19.68
N GLU A 94 -26.74 6.43 -20.17
CA GLU A 94 -27.21 5.26 -19.42
C GLU A 94 -26.08 4.55 -18.64
N ASP A 95 -24.86 4.48 -19.20
CA ASP A 95 -23.71 3.82 -18.56
C ASP A 95 -23.17 4.61 -17.36
N ARG A 96 -23.44 5.93 -17.27
CA ARG A 96 -22.99 6.75 -16.14
C ARG A 96 -23.83 6.48 -14.90
N ASP A 97 -25.14 6.32 -15.06
CA ASP A 97 -26.05 6.05 -13.95
C ASP A 97 -25.82 4.64 -13.42
N GLU A 98 -25.64 3.64 -14.29
CA GLU A 98 -25.29 2.28 -13.89
C GLU A 98 -23.94 2.25 -13.16
N ARG A 99 -22.93 2.96 -13.68
CA ARG A 99 -21.63 3.08 -13.01
C ARG A 99 -21.72 3.82 -11.68
N TYR A 100 -22.56 4.85 -11.56
CA TYR A 100 -22.81 5.55 -10.31
C TYR A 100 -23.41 4.60 -9.26
N HIS A 101 -24.39 3.77 -9.63
CA HIS A 101 -24.98 2.79 -8.73
C HIS A 101 -23.96 1.73 -8.28
N ILE A 102 -23.16 1.20 -9.21
CA ILE A 102 -22.11 0.22 -8.87
C ILE A 102 -21.05 0.84 -7.94
N VAL A 103 -20.59 2.05 -8.24
CA VAL A 103 -19.56 2.73 -7.44
C VAL A 103 -20.09 3.12 -6.07
N SER A 104 -21.32 3.65 -5.98
CA SER A 104 -21.93 4.02 -4.69
C SER A 104 -22.19 2.79 -3.81
N ALA A 105 -22.66 1.68 -4.38
CA ALA A 105 -22.78 0.41 -3.66
C ALA A 105 -21.43 -0.07 -3.12
N ARG A 106 -20.39 -0.05 -3.96
CA ARG A 106 -19.03 -0.43 -3.55
C ARG A 106 -18.48 0.48 -2.45
N ILE A 107 -18.63 1.80 -2.55
CA ILE A 107 -18.19 2.74 -1.51
C ILE A 107 -18.86 2.40 -0.18
N ARG A 108 -20.17 2.13 -0.18
CA ARG A 108 -20.89 1.76 1.04
C ARG A 108 -20.39 0.45 1.65
N GLU A 109 -20.13 -0.57 0.83
CA GLU A 109 -19.54 -1.84 1.28
C GLU A 109 -18.13 -1.65 1.85
N ASP A 110 -17.29 -0.87 1.17
CA ASP A 110 -15.93 -0.54 1.59
C ASP A 110 -15.94 0.22 2.91
N GLU A 111 -16.84 1.19 3.09
CA GLU A 111 -17.02 1.92 4.36
C GLU A 111 -17.42 0.98 5.51
N MET A 112 -18.34 0.05 5.27
CA MET A 112 -18.72 -0.96 6.27
C MET A 112 -17.53 -1.88 6.59
N ARG A 113 -16.76 -2.27 5.58
CA ARG A 113 -15.58 -3.12 5.75
C ARG A 113 -14.49 -2.41 6.53
N ILE A 114 -14.24 -1.13 6.25
CA ILE A 114 -13.29 -0.29 7.00
C ILE A 114 -13.70 -0.19 8.47
N LYS A 115 -14.98 0.09 8.75
CA LYS A 115 -15.49 0.12 10.15
C LYS A 115 -15.27 -1.22 10.86
N TRP A 116 -15.54 -2.33 10.19
CA TRP A 116 -15.31 -3.67 10.74
C TRP A 116 -13.82 -3.93 11.01
N ILE A 117 -12.93 -3.53 10.10
CA ILE A 117 -11.48 -3.66 10.28
C ILE A 117 -11.03 -2.85 11.49
N ILE A 118 -11.46 -1.60 11.64
CA ILE A 118 -11.12 -0.75 12.79
C ILE A 118 -11.57 -1.39 14.10
N ALA A 119 -12.81 -1.89 14.16
CA ALA A 119 -13.31 -2.58 15.35
C ALA A 119 -12.48 -3.84 15.67
N ARG A 120 -12.10 -4.61 14.64
CA ARG A 120 -11.23 -5.78 14.79
C ARG A 120 -9.84 -5.41 15.31
N GLU A 121 -9.25 -4.33 14.80
CA GLU A 121 -7.94 -3.83 15.26
C GLU A 121 -7.98 -3.40 16.73
N THR A 122 -9.04 -2.71 17.17
CA THR A 122 -9.22 -2.32 18.57
C THR A 122 -9.31 -3.56 19.47
N ASN A 123 -10.15 -4.54 19.11
CA ASN A 123 -10.28 -5.78 19.88
C ASN A 123 -8.95 -6.54 20.00
N LEU A 124 -8.17 -6.62 18.91
CA LEU A 124 -6.86 -7.27 18.93
C LEU A 124 -5.85 -6.51 19.80
N LYS A 125 -5.89 -5.17 19.81
CA LYS A 125 -5.06 -4.35 20.71
C LYS A 125 -5.39 -4.62 22.17
N ASP A 126 -6.68 -4.73 22.51
CA ASP A 126 -7.12 -5.02 23.87
C ASP A 126 -6.70 -6.42 24.32
N GLU A 127 -6.87 -7.42 23.44
CA GLU A 127 -6.44 -8.80 23.69
C GLU A 127 -4.92 -8.88 23.90
N LEU A 128 -4.15 -8.20 23.05
CA LEU A 128 -2.70 -8.13 23.17
C LEU A 128 -2.27 -7.42 24.45
N GLY A 129 -3.00 -6.37 24.86
CA GLY A 129 -2.82 -5.72 26.16
C GLY A 129 -3.07 -6.66 27.33
N ARG A 130 -4.12 -7.51 27.26
CA ARG A 130 -4.41 -8.53 28.27
C ARG A 130 -3.27 -9.55 28.37
N LEU A 131 -2.84 -10.11 27.25
CA LEU A 131 -1.76 -11.10 27.20
C LEU A 131 -0.42 -10.54 27.69
N ARG A 132 -0.14 -9.26 27.45
CA ARG A 132 1.06 -8.59 28.00
C ARG A 132 1.04 -8.53 29.52
N ARG A 133 -0.09 -8.14 30.13
CA ARG A 133 -0.26 -8.12 31.59
C ARG A 133 -0.15 -9.52 32.19
N GLU A 134 -0.78 -10.51 31.56
CA GLU A 134 -0.70 -11.90 32.00
C GLU A 134 0.74 -12.44 31.97
N ARG A 135 1.48 -12.14 30.89
CA ARG A 135 2.89 -12.49 30.79
C ARG A 135 3.72 -11.84 31.90
N GLU A 136 3.51 -10.56 32.17
CA GLU A 136 4.23 -9.83 33.23
C GLU A 136 3.99 -10.46 34.61
N LEU A 137 2.73 -10.76 34.95
CA LEU A 137 2.39 -11.47 36.19
C LEU A 137 3.06 -12.84 36.31
N LEU A 138 3.08 -13.62 35.22
CA LEU A 138 3.75 -14.92 35.20
C LEU A 138 5.27 -14.79 35.30
N GLN A 139 5.86 -13.75 34.72
CA GLN A 139 7.29 -13.47 34.82
C GLN A 139 7.67 -13.10 36.25
N ASP A 140 6.93 -12.20 36.89
CA ASP A 140 7.16 -11.80 38.28
C ASP A 140 7.07 -13.00 39.22
N ARG A 141 5.99 -13.79 39.10
CA ARG A 141 5.83 -15.03 39.86
C ARG A 141 7.01 -15.99 39.64
N SER A 142 7.44 -16.19 38.39
CA SER A 142 8.57 -17.07 38.09
C SER A 142 9.88 -16.57 38.70
N VAL A 143 10.09 -15.25 38.80
CA VAL A 143 11.28 -14.66 39.43
C VAL A 143 11.24 -14.91 40.94
N ASP A 144 10.09 -14.69 41.58
CA ASP A 144 9.92 -14.91 43.02
C ASP A 144 10.07 -16.40 43.38
N ASP A 145 9.45 -17.30 42.62
CA ASP A 145 9.58 -18.75 42.81
C ASP A 145 11.06 -19.18 42.68
N ARG A 146 11.81 -18.65 41.70
CA ARG A 146 13.25 -18.92 41.55
C ARG A 146 14.07 -18.39 42.72
N ARG A 147 13.77 -17.19 43.21
CA ARG A 147 14.44 -16.60 44.38
C ARG A 147 14.22 -17.47 45.61
N PHE A 148 12.98 -17.90 45.84
CA PHE A 148 12.62 -18.80 46.93
C PHE A 148 13.39 -20.13 46.85
N LEU A 149 13.37 -20.81 45.68
CA LEU A 149 14.10 -22.06 45.49
C LEU A 149 15.60 -21.91 45.76
N THR A 150 16.20 -20.84 45.23
CA THR A 150 17.63 -20.55 45.44
C THR A 150 17.96 -20.33 46.91
N ALA A 151 17.09 -19.62 47.66
CA ALA A 151 17.27 -19.39 49.09
C ALA A 151 17.14 -20.70 49.89
N TYR A 152 16.10 -21.49 49.58
CA TYR A 152 15.85 -22.77 50.23
C TYR A 152 16.99 -23.78 50.01
N GLU A 153 17.53 -23.87 48.81
CA GLU A 153 18.67 -24.74 48.51
C GLU A 153 19.92 -24.35 49.32
N ARG A 154 20.17 -23.05 49.50
CA ARG A 154 21.29 -22.56 50.34
C ARG A 154 21.12 -22.96 51.81
N GLU A 155 19.92 -22.82 52.37
CA GLU A 155 19.63 -23.20 53.75
C GLU A 155 19.74 -24.71 53.97
N ARG A 156 19.22 -25.49 53.02
CA ARG A 156 19.31 -26.96 53.04
C ARG A 156 20.77 -27.42 53.04
N ASN A 157 21.61 -26.86 52.18
CA ASN A 157 23.03 -27.23 52.09
C ASN A 157 23.81 -26.87 53.36
N ARG A 158 23.49 -25.74 54.02
CA ARG A 158 24.10 -25.38 55.32
C ARG A 158 23.72 -26.34 56.44
N SER A 159 22.54 -26.93 56.38
CA SER A 159 22.05 -27.87 57.39
C SER A 159 22.67 -29.27 57.26
N THR A 160 23.24 -29.60 56.09
CA THR A 160 23.92 -30.88 55.84
C THR A 160 25.44 -30.85 56.09
N GLU A 161 26.02 -29.66 56.27
CA GLU A 161 27.46 -29.47 56.53
C GLU A 161 27.80 -29.32 58.03
N ASN A 162 26.80 -29.27 58.91
CA ASN A 162 26.93 -29.36 60.38
C ASN A 162 26.51 -30.75 60.86
#